data_AF-A0A835QYE2-F1
#
_entry.id   AF-A0A835QYE2-F1
#
_cell.length_a   1.000
_cell.length_b   1.000
_cell.length_c   1.000
_cell.angle_alpha   90.00
_cell.angle_beta   90.00
_cell.angle_gamma   90.00
#
_symmetry.space_group_name_H-M   'P 1'
#
loop_
_entity.id
_entity.type
_entity.pdbx_description
1 polymer ?
#
loop_
_entity_poly.entity_id
_entity_poly.type
_entity_poly.pdbx_seq_one_letter_code
_entity_poly.pdbx_strand_id
1 'polypeptide(L)'
;MAISNSEGHSVAKDGRKKKKSGLANWKASPRKWRTEMEQNAYSTKLLDALRRFRRPAPAAEAPPRSRDIREAADQVLAVAARGQTRWSRAILSSRKIKLKARRPRPATPASSLFWKIRAAAVGAHSMPKKKAAVLEGKAAVLGHLVPGGRKLSFPTLLEEASDYIAALEMQVRSMSNLTAILSAPGGNQLSESDRSAA
;
A
#
# COMPACT_ATOMS: atom_id res chain seq x y z
N MET A 1 -58.43 -46.07 -21.46
CA MET A 1 -56.99 -46.30 -21.68
C MET A 1 -56.21 -45.33 -20.80
N ALA A 2 -55.09 -45.81 -20.25
CA ALA A 2 -54.41 -45.27 -19.07
C ALA A 2 -53.78 -43.89 -19.29
N ILE A 3 -53.83 -43.08 -18.23
CA ILE A 3 -53.11 -41.81 -18.06
C ILE A 3 -51.83 -42.17 -17.30
N SER A 4 -50.68 -42.08 -17.95
CA SER A 4 -49.37 -42.22 -17.29
C SER A 4 -48.58 -40.93 -17.47
N ASN A 5 -48.59 -40.08 -16.45
CA ASN A 5 -47.57 -39.04 -16.27
C ASN A 5 -46.52 -39.58 -15.29
N SER A 6 -45.30 -39.79 -15.76
CA SER A 6 -44.15 -40.07 -14.90
C SER A 6 -43.45 -38.77 -14.51
N GLU A 7 -43.27 -38.61 -13.21
CA GLU A 7 -42.47 -37.56 -12.60
C GLU A 7 -40.98 -37.71 -12.98
N GLY A 8 -40.31 -36.58 -13.19
CA GLY A 8 -38.87 -36.50 -13.43
C GLY A 8 -38.33 -35.18 -12.91
N HIS A 9 -38.11 -35.14 -11.60
CA HIS A 9 -37.48 -34.03 -10.87
C HIS A 9 -35.97 -33.97 -11.16
N SER A 10 -35.46 -32.86 -11.69
CA SER A 10 -34.04 -32.50 -11.50
C SER A 10 -33.82 -30.99 -11.56
N VAL A 11 -33.94 -30.35 -10.40
CA VAL A 11 -33.41 -29.00 -10.14
C VAL A 11 -31.88 -29.09 -10.12
N ALA A 12 -31.23 -28.68 -11.20
CA ALA A 12 -29.80 -28.38 -11.22
C ALA A 12 -29.62 -26.85 -11.29
N LYS A 13 -29.68 -26.17 -10.14
CA LYS A 13 -29.19 -24.80 -10.01
C LYS A 13 -27.67 -24.83 -9.89
N ASP A 14 -26.99 -24.83 -11.04
CA ASP A 14 -25.55 -24.62 -11.09
C ASP A 14 -25.23 -23.17 -10.75
N GLY A 15 -24.73 -22.97 -9.52
CA GLY A 15 -24.24 -21.70 -9.01
C GLY A 15 -22.94 -21.30 -9.72
N ARG A 16 -23.08 -20.73 -10.93
CA ARG A 16 -21.96 -20.17 -11.69
C ARG A 16 -21.39 -18.94 -10.98
N LYS A 17 -20.46 -19.18 -10.06
CA LYS A 17 -19.61 -18.17 -9.41
C LYS A 17 -18.95 -17.30 -10.50
N LYS A 18 -19.39 -16.05 -10.53
CA LYS A 18 -18.99 -14.99 -11.46
C LYS A 18 -17.51 -14.64 -11.25
N LYS A 19 -16.62 -15.39 -11.90
CA LYS A 19 -15.17 -15.11 -12.02
C LYS A 19 -14.95 -13.97 -13.03
N LYS A 20 -15.38 -12.76 -12.69
CA LYS A 20 -15.26 -11.55 -13.54
C LYS A 20 -14.60 -10.34 -12.85
N SER A 21 -14.00 -10.51 -11.67
CA SER A 21 -13.46 -9.38 -10.88
C SER A 21 -11.99 -9.03 -11.16
N GLY A 22 -11.17 -9.95 -11.70
CA GLY A 22 -9.73 -9.70 -11.89
C GLY A 22 -9.42 -8.63 -12.95
N LEU A 23 -10.13 -8.65 -14.09
CA LEU A 23 -9.85 -7.75 -15.21
C LEU A 23 -10.50 -6.36 -15.07
N ALA A 24 -11.46 -6.18 -14.16
CA ALA A 24 -12.00 -4.84 -13.87
C ALA A 24 -11.08 -4.07 -12.91
N ASN A 25 -10.40 -4.79 -12.01
CA ASN A 25 -9.58 -4.19 -10.97
C ASN A 25 -8.29 -3.53 -11.51
N TRP A 26 -7.67 -4.07 -12.58
CA TRP A 26 -6.43 -3.50 -13.14
C TRP A 26 -6.66 -2.15 -13.84
N LYS A 27 -7.80 -1.94 -14.50
CA LYS A 27 -8.11 -0.65 -15.15
C LYS A 27 -8.39 0.44 -14.13
N ALA A 28 -8.93 0.08 -12.96
CA ALA A 28 -9.27 1.04 -11.92
C ALA A 28 -8.06 1.43 -11.06
N SER A 29 -7.15 0.48 -10.78
CA SER A 29 -6.15 0.64 -9.72
C SER A 29 -5.04 1.67 -10.01
N PRO A 30 -4.23 1.58 -11.08
CA PRO A 30 -3.20 2.61 -11.35
C PRO A 30 -3.80 3.94 -11.83
N ARG A 31 -4.98 3.91 -12.46
CA ARG A 31 -5.61 5.10 -13.05
C ARG A 31 -6.20 6.01 -11.98
N LYS A 32 -6.75 5.46 -10.88
CA LYS A 32 -7.36 6.28 -9.82
C LYS A 32 -6.35 7.24 -9.17
N TRP A 33 -5.13 6.76 -8.91
CA TRP A 33 -4.04 7.53 -8.30
C TRP A 33 -3.51 8.67 -9.19
N ARG A 34 -3.88 8.71 -10.48
CA ARG A 34 -3.50 9.78 -11.40
C ARG A 34 -4.55 10.89 -11.51
N THR A 35 -5.70 10.75 -10.85
CA THR A 35 -6.78 11.74 -10.93
C THR A 35 -6.55 12.89 -9.96
N GLU A 36 -6.93 14.10 -10.39
CA GLU A 36 -6.82 15.30 -9.56
C GLU A 36 -7.71 15.22 -8.31
N MET A 37 -8.89 14.61 -8.42
CA MET A 37 -9.80 14.41 -7.30
C MET A 37 -9.16 13.57 -6.17
N GLU A 38 -8.51 12.46 -6.51
CA GLU A 38 -7.81 11.63 -5.51
C GLU A 38 -6.60 12.35 -4.93
N GLN A 39 -5.86 13.10 -5.75
CA GLN A 39 -4.76 13.96 -5.30
C GLN A 39 -5.24 15.01 -4.28
N ASN A 40 -6.36 15.69 -4.54
CA ASN A 40 -6.93 16.69 -3.64
C ASN A 40 -7.47 16.07 -2.34
N ALA A 41 -8.13 14.90 -2.44
CA ALA A 41 -8.59 14.16 -1.27
C ALA A 41 -7.43 13.65 -0.41
N TYR A 42 -6.28 13.32 -1.01
CA TYR A 42 -5.06 12.95 -0.31
C TYR A 42 -4.39 14.16 0.33
N SER A 43 -4.22 15.27 -0.40
CA SER A 43 -3.51 16.46 0.06
C SER A 43 -4.20 17.12 1.27
N THR A 44 -5.53 17.22 1.25
CA THR A 44 -6.34 17.73 2.38
C THR A 44 -6.11 16.91 3.65
N LYS A 45 -6.23 15.57 3.56
CA LYS A 45 -5.98 14.66 4.69
C LYS A 45 -4.54 14.72 5.19
N LEU A 46 -3.58 14.89 4.28
CA LEU A 46 -2.16 15.01 4.62
C LEU A 46 -1.92 16.30 5.42
N LEU A 47 -2.46 17.44 4.97
CA LEU A 47 -2.36 18.70 5.70
C LEU A 47 -2.96 18.60 7.10
N ASP A 48 -4.12 17.97 7.24
CA ASP A 48 -4.75 17.75 8.54
C ASP A 48 -3.88 16.87 9.46
N ALA A 49 -3.24 15.83 8.91
CA ALA A 49 -2.31 15.01 9.66
C ALA A 49 -1.06 15.80 10.09
N LEU A 50 -0.50 16.63 9.19
CA LEU A 50 0.68 17.45 9.46
C LEU A 50 0.41 18.55 10.51
N ARG A 51 -0.76 19.16 10.48
CA ARG A 51 -1.19 20.14 11.50
C ARG A 51 -1.18 19.55 12.91
N ARG A 52 -1.49 18.26 13.07
CA ARG A 52 -1.45 17.57 14.38
C ARG A 52 -0.03 17.48 14.94
N PHE A 53 0.99 17.32 14.11
CA PHE A 53 2.40 17.29 14.55
C PHE A 53 2.98 18.67 14.85
N ARG A 54 2.38 19.74 14.33
CA ARG A 54 2.81 21.12 14.62
C ARG A 54 2.41 21.56 16.04
N ARG A 55 1.46 20.88 16.69
CA ARG A 55 1.07 21.16 18.07
C ARG A 55 2.20 20.72 19.02
N PRO A 56 2.69 21.58 19.93
CA PRO A 56 3.80 21.22 20.81
C PRO A 56 3.42 20.04 21.71
N ALA A 57 4.05 18.90 21.49
CA ALA A 57 4.02 17.77 22.40
C ALA A 57 5.15 17.94 23.44
N PRO A 58 4.93 17.56 24.72
CA PRO A 58 5.95 17.69 25.76
C PRO A 58 7.22 16.92 25.36
N ALA A 59 8.37 17.58 25.49
CA ALA A 59 9.63 17.33 24.78
C ALA A 59 10.40 16.04 25.18
N ALA A 60 9.79 15.08 25.87
CA ALA A 60 10.57 14.03 26.54
C ALA A 60 10.92 12.80 25.68
N GLU A 61 10.12 12.38 24.69
CA GLU A 61 10.42 11.15 23.91
C GLU A 61 9.85 11.17 22.47
N ALA A 62 9.98 12.27 21.73
CA ALA A 62 9.49 12.31 20.36
C ALA A 62 10.47 11.62 19.39
N PRO A 63 10.05 10.62 18.58
CA PRO A 63 10.86 10.11 17.48
C PRO A 63 11.22 11.26 16.50
N PRO A 64 12.23 11.07 15.63
CA PRO A 64 12.64 12.12 14.70
C PRO A 64 11.44 12.55 13.84
N ARG A 65 11.09 13.85 13.88
CA ARG A 65 9.90 14.42 13.21
C ARG A 65 9.72 13.97 11.75
N SER A 66 10.82 13.73 11.04
CA SER A 66 10.81 13.23 9.65
C SER A 66 10.20 11.84 9.49
N ARG A 67 10.39 10.96 10.48
CA ARG A 67 9.80 9.62 10.51
C ARG A 67 8.30 9.68 10.70
N ASP A 68 7.81 10.56 11.57
CA ASP A 68 6.37 10.73 11.80
C ASP A 68 5.67 11.30 10.58
N ILE A 69 6.30 12.25 9.88
CA ILE A 69 5.81 12.79 8.61
C ILE A 69 5.69 11.68 7.57
N ARG A 70 6.73 10.86 7.40
CA ARG A 70 6.71 9.74 6.46
C ARG A 70 5.64 8.72 6.84
N GLU A 71 5.60 8.30 8.10
CA GLU A 71 4.59 7.36 8.58
C GLU A 71 3.18 7.92 8.38
N ALA A 72 2.93 9.21 8.64
CA ALA A 72 1.64 9.85 8.41
C ALA A 72 1.25 9.92 6.94
N ALA A 73 2.18 10.27 6.06
CA ALA A 73 1.95 10.27 4.62
C ALA A 73 1.55 8.87 4.12
N ASP A 74 2.28 7.83 4.55
CA ASP A 74 1.97 6.44 4.21
C ASP A 74 0.60 6.01 4.78
N GLN A 75 0.24 6.43 6.00
CA GLN A 75 -1.09 6.15 6.57
C GLN A 75 -2.21 6.83 5.79
N VAL A 76 -2.06 8.13 5.46
CA VAL A 76 -3.06 8.87 4.68
C VAL A 76 -3.22 8.26 3.29
N LEU A 77 -2.12 7.83 2.66
CA LEU A 77 -2.13 7.11 1.38
C LEU A 77 -2.91 5.79 1.50
N ALA A 78 -2.65 5.01 2.55
CA ALA A 78 -3.35 3.75 2.79
C ALA A 78 -4.84 3.94 3.11
N VAL A 79 -5.21 5.01 3.81
CA VAL A 79 -6.61 5.38 4.07
C VAL A 79 -7.30 5.83 2.77
N ALA A 80 -6.63 6.60 1.92
CA ALA A 80 -7.14 6.99 0.61
C ALA A 80 -7.42 5.77 -0.29
N ALA A 81 -6.59 4.73 -0.20
CA ALA A 81 -6.80 3.45 -0.87
C ALA A 81 -7.99 2.63 -0.34
N ARG A 82 -8.63 3.08 0.76
CA ARG A 82 -9.79 2.43 1.41
C ARG A 82 -9.59 0.95 1.78
N GLY A 83 -8.35 0.53 2.02
CA GLY A 83 -8.04 -0.87 2.33
C GLY A 83 -8.36 -1.86 1.20
N GLN A 84 -8.54 -1.39 -0.03
CA GLN A 84 -8.87 -2.24 -1.19
C GLN A 84 -7.68 -3.07 -1.66
N THR A 85 -6.46 -2.57 -1.42
CA THR A 85 -5.21 -3.23 -1.82
C THR A 85 -4.57 -3.94 -0.64
N ARG A 86 -3.76 -4.97 -0.89
CA ARG A 86 -3.04 -5.65 0.19
C ARG A 86 -1.99 -4.74 0.82
N TRP A 87 -1.33 -3.88 0.02
CA TRP A 87 -0.37 -2.93 0.55
C TRP A 87 -1.01 -1.91 1.51
N SER A 88 -2.21 -1.40 1.21
CA SER A 88 -2.89 -0.46 2.10
C SER A 88 -3.30 -1.11 3.43
N ARG A 89 -3.82 -2.35 3.36
CA ARG A 89 -4.09 -3.16 4.55
C ARG A 89 -2.83 -3.46 5.37
N ALA A 90 -1.70 -3.74 4.71
CA ALA A 90 -0.43 -3.99 5.37
C ALA A 90 0.06 -2.74 6.13
N ILE A 91 -0.05 -1.54 5.54
CA ILE A 91 0.31 -0.28 6.18
C ILE A 91 -0.58 -0.01 7.40
N LEU A 92 -1.89 -0.17 7.28
CA LEU A 92 -2.85 0.07 8.38
C LEU A 92 -2.70 -0.94 9.53
N SER A 93 -2.33 -2.19 9.22
CA SER A 93 -2.14 -3.24 10.23
C SER A 93 -0.77 -3.22 10.91
N SER A 94 0.24 -2.60 10.29
CA SER A 94 1.63 -2.56 10.81
C SER A 94 1.75 -1.95 12.21
N ARG A 95 0.85 -1.03 12.59
CA ARG A 95 0.83 -0.41 13.94
C ARG A 95 0.37 -1.39 15.03
N LYS A 96 -0.51 -2.35 14.71
CA LYS A 96 -0.97 -3.39 15.65
C LYS A 96 0.15 -4.37 16.02
N ILE A 97 1.15 -4.52 15.15
CA ILE A 97 2.31 -5.39 15.39
C ILE A 97 3.37 -4.66 16.23
N LYS A 98 3.58 -3.35 16.02
CA LYS A 98 4.50 -2.54 16.84
C LYS A 98 4.09 -2.47 18.32
N LEU A 99 2.79 -2.49 18.64
CA LEU A 99 2.30 -2.53 20.03
C LEU A 99 2.64 -3.86 20.75
N LYS A 100 2.74 -4.97 20.01
CA LYS A 100 3.13 -6.30 20.54
C LYS A 100 4.63 -6.60 20.44
N ALA A 101 5.40 -5.77 19.74
CA ALA A 101 6.83 -5.97 19.50
C ALA A 101 7.74 -5.51 20.66
N ARG A 102 7.19 -5.04 21.79
CA ARG A 102 7.94 -4.70 23.01
C ARG A 102 8.33 -5.92 23.87
N ARG A 103 8.53 -7.11 23.27
CA ARG A 103 9.28 -8.17 23.95
C ARG A 103 10.76 -8.01 23.60
N PRO A 104 11.65 -7.74 24.56
CA PRO A 104 13.07 -7.74 24.29
C PRO A 104 13.47 -9.16 23.87
N ARG A 105 13.86 -9.32 22.59
CA ARG A 105 14.61 -10.49 22.16
C ARG A 105 16.07 -10.27 22.57
N PRO A 106 16.76 -11.30 23.11
CA PRO A 106 18.17 -11.18 23.46
C PRO A 106 18.98 -10.82 22.22
N ALA A 107 19.91 -9.87 22.40
CA ALA A 107 20.75 -9.32 21.36
C ALA A 107 21.64 -10.40 20.73
N THR A 108 21.52 -10.58 19.42
CA THR A 108 22.58 -11.18 18.60
C THR A 108 23.24 -10.05 17.80
N PRO A 109 24.58 -10.03 17.69
CA PRO A 109 25.32 -8.84 17.30
C PRO A 109 25.06 -8.42 15.85
N ALA A 110 25.18 -7.12 15.63
CA ALA A 110 25.05 -6.48 14.33
C ALA A 110 26.02 -7.05 13.30
N SER A 111 25.45 -7.56 12.20
CA SER A 111 26.07 -7.60 10.87
C SER A 111 24.99 -7.06 9.94
N SER A 112 25.01 -5.76 9.63
CA SER A 112 25.79 -5.25 8.50
C SER A 112 25.58 -6.12 7.26
N LEU A 113 24.82 -5.54 6.32
CA LEU A 113 24.75 -5.83 4.89
C LEU A 113 24.00 -7.11 4.46
N PHE A 114 22.94 -6.84 3.69
CA PHE A 114 22.48 -7.52 2.47
C PHE A 114 22.74 -9.04 2.31
N TRP A 115 21.71 -9.73 1.82
CA TRP A 115 21.75 -10.99 1.06
C TRP A 115 22.45 -12.22 1.69
N LYS A 116 21.67 -13.11 2.30
CA LYS A 116 22.02 -14.55 2.37
C LYS A 116 20.86 -15.38 1.84
N ILE A 117 20.78 -15.47 0.53
CA ILE A 117 20.00 -16.51 -0.17
C ILE A 117 20.88 -17.76 -0.15
N ARG A 118 20.58 -18.73 0.74
CA ARG A 118 21.17 -20.07 0.63
C ARG A 118 20.38 -20.85 -0.41
N ALA A 119 21.02 -21.13 -1.55
CA ALA A 119 20.58 -22.16 -2.48
C ALA A 119 21.18 -23.49 -2.03
N ALA A 120 20.34 -24.44 -1.59
CA ALA A 120 20.73 -25.84 -1.46
C ALA A 120 20.34 -26.54 -2.76
N ALA A 121 21.36 -27.00 -3.49
CA ALA A 121 21.22 -27.76 -4.72
C ALA A 121 21.00 -29.25 -4.40
N VAL A 122 19.95 -29.85 -4.96
CA VAL A 122 19.89 -31.29 -5.22
C VAL A 122 19.12 -31.53 -6.52
N GLY A 123 19.78 -32.13 -7.51
CA GLY A 123 19.16 -33.06 -8.46
C GLY A 123 18.51 -32.54 -9.76
N ALA A 124 19.11 -32.93 -10.88
CA ALA A 124 18.49 -33.35 -12.16
C ALA A 124 17.82 -32.33 -13.10
N HIS A 125 18.50 -32.10 -14.24
CA HIS A 125 18.03 -31.78 -15.60
C HIS A 125 17.62 -30.34 -16.01
N SER A 126 18.24 -29.91 -17.11
CA SER A 126 17.80 -28.98 -18.17
C SER A 126 17.64 -27.48 -17.85
N MET A 127 18.23 -26.63 -18.69
CA MET A 127 18.09 -25.17 -18.68
C MET A 127 16.65 -24.79 -19.04
N PRO A 128 15.86 -24.35 -18.04
CA PRO A 128 15.56 -22.92 -17.85
C PRO A 128 15.77 -22.45 -16.41
N LYS A 129 16.41 -23.27 -15.57
CA LYS A 129 16.52 -23.08 -14.11
C LYS A 129 17.25 -21.81 -13.67
N LYS A 130 18.27 -21.36 -14.42
CA LYS A 130 19.02 -20.13 -14.08
C LYS A 130 18.16 -18.87 -14.19
N LYS A 131 17.36 -18.75 -15.26
CA LYS A 131 16.46 -17.60 -15.46
C LYS A 131 15.33 -17.60 -14.43
N ALA A 132 14.76 -18.77 -14.15
CA ALA A 132 13.74 -18.93 -13.11
C ALA A 132 14.26 -18.49 -11.73
N ALA A 133 15.45 -18.94 -11.32
CA ALA A 133 16.06 -18.54 -10.04
C ALA A 133 16.34 -17.03 -9.95
N VAL A 134 16.77 -16.38 -11.05
CA VAL A 134 16.94 -14.92 -11.10
C VAL A 134 15.60 -14.20 -10.97
N LEU A 135 14.55 -14.68 -11.64
CA LEU A 135 13.20 -14.12 -11.54
C LEU A 135 12.63 -14.29 -10.13
N GLU A 136 12.84 -15.42 -9.48
CA GLU A 136 12.48 -15.66 -8.08
C GLU A 136 13.22 -14.72 -7.12
N GLY A 137 14.54 -14.52 -7.33
CA GLY A 137 15.31 -13.56 -6.56
C GLY A 137 14.78 -12.12 -6.70
N LYS A 138 14.47 -11.70 -7.93
CA LYS A 138 13.87 -10.38 -8.19
C LYS A 138 12.46 -10.27 -7.60
N ALA A 139 11.65 -11.32 -7.70
CA ALA A 139 10.32 -11.38 -7.09
C ALA A 139 10.40 -11.27 -5.56
N ALA A 140 11.38 -11.93 -4.94
CA ALA A 140 11.61 -11.81 -3.50
C ALA A 140 11.96 -10.37 -3.10
N VAL A 141 12.89 -9.73 -3.81
CA VAL A 141 13.23 -8.32 -3.58
C VAL A 141 12.01 -7.42 -3.72
N LEU A 142 11.22 -7.58 -4.79
CA LEU A 142 10.00 -6.81 -5.00
C LEU A 142 8.98 -7.05 -3.87
N GLY A 143 8.86 -8.29 -3.40
CA GLY A 143 8.01 -8.66 -2.26
C GLY A 143 8.44 -8.01 -0.93
N HIS A 144 9.72 -7.62 -0.79
CA HIS A 144 10.21 -6.87 0.36
C HIS A 144 9.95 -5.36 0.25
N LEU A 145 9.90 -4.80 -0.96
CA LEU A 145 9.66 -3.38 -1.20
C LEU A 145 8.17 -3.02 -1.10
N VAL A 146 7.29 -3.87 -1.61
CA VAL A 146 5.84 -3.64 -1.56
C VAL A 146 5.31 -4.03 -0.18
N PRO A 147 4.60 -3.15 0.54
CA PRO A 147 3.99 -3.50 1.81
C PRO A 147 3.08 -4.73 1.68
N GLY A 148 3.33 -5.77 2.49
CA GLY A 148 2.58 -7.04 2.41
C GLY A 148 2.91 -7.94 1.21
N GLY A 149 3.94 -7.63 0.40
CA GLY A 149 4.28 -8.36 -0.82
C GLY A 149 4.97 -9.72 -0.63
N ARG A 150 5.57 -10.00 0.54
CA ARG A 150 6.50 -11.12 0.77
C ARG A 150 5.98 -12.54 0.51
N LYS A 151 4.67 -12.75 0.48
CA LYS A 151 4.03 -14.08 0.36
C LYS A 151 3.00 -14.11 -0.78
N LEU A 152 3.26 -13.35 -1.85
CA LEU A 152 2.39 -13.27 -3.01
C LEU A 152 2.88 -14.15 -4.15
N SER A 153 1.94 -14.62 -4.96
CA SER A 153 2.27 -15.14 -6.29
C SER A 153 2.82 -14.00 -7.16
N PHE A 154 3.73 -14.34 -8.08
CA PHE A 154 4.41 -13.35 -8.92
C PHE A 154 3.45 -12.40 -9.67
N PRO A 155 2.35 -12.88 -10.31
CA PRO A 155 1.41 -11.98 -10.99
C PRO A 155 0.73 -10.99 -10.05
N THR A 156 0.24 -11.46 -8.90
CA THR A 156 -0.41 -10.59 -7.89
C THR A 156 0.59 -9.61 -7.26
N LEU A 157 1.86 -10.00 -7.13
CA LEU A 157 2.90 -9.09 -6.67
C LEU A 157 3.13 -7.94 -7.66
N LEU A 158 3.13 -8.21 -8.96
CA LEU A 158 3.25 -7.15 -9.98
C LEU A 158 2.04 -6.22 -9.99
N GLU A 159 0.83 -6.75 -9.78
CA GLU A 159 -0.39 -5.94 -9.65
C GLU A 159 -0.29 -4.98 -8.45
N GLU A 160 0.05 -5.50 -7.26
CA GLU A 160 0.21 -4.69 -6.05
C GLU A 160 1.38 -3.70 -6.18
N ALA A 161 2.48 -4.09 -6.83
CA ALA A 161 3.62 -3.21 -7.09
C ALA A 161 3.23 -2.05 -8.00
N SER A 162 2.51 -2.33 -9.10
CA SER A 162 2.10 -1.30 -10.06
C SER A 162 1.14 -0.29 -9.44
N ASP A 163 0.18 -0.75 -8.63
CA ASP A 163 -0.72 0.13 -7.88
C ASP A 163 0.03 0.95 -6.82
N TYR A 164 0.97 0.34 -6.09
CA TYR A 164 1.76 1.03 -5.08
C TYR A 164 2.68 2.09 -5.69
N ILE A 165 3.29 1.84 -6.86
CA ILE A 165 4.08 2.85 -7.59
C ILE A 165 3.20 4.05 -7.95
N ALA A 166 2.02 3.83 -8.52
CA ALA A 166 1.10 4.91 -8.88
C ALA A 166 0.67 5.73 -7.65
N ALA A 167 0.43 5.06 -6.52
CA ALA A 167 0.10 5.69 -5.25
C ALA A 167 1.25 6.56 -4.72
N LEU A 168 2.49 6.05 -4.77
CA LEU A 168 3.69 6.79 -4.37
C LEU A 168 3.94 8.00 -5.27
N GLU A 169 3.75 7.88 -6.58
CA GLU A 169 3.86 9.00 -7.51
C GLU A 169 2.87 10.12 -7.18
N MET A 170 1.62 9.78 -6.81
CA MET A 170 0.62 10.75 -6.38
C MET A 170 1.03 11.43 -5.08
N GLN A 171 1.54 10.67 -4.10
CA GLN A 171 2.05 11.21 -2.83
C GLN A 171 3.18 12.21 -3.07
N VAL A 172 4.17 11.88 -3.91
CA VAL A 172 5.27 12.79 -4.26
C VAL A 172 4.75 14.05 -4.94
N ARG A 173 3.89 13.92 -5.96
CA ARG A 173 3.27 15.07 -6.64
C ARG A 173 2.53 16.00 -5.67
N SER A 174 1.74 15.43 -4.78
CA SER A 174 0.97 16.18 -3.77
C SER A 174 1.88 16.91 -2.79
N MET A 175 2.90 16.24 -2.26
CA MET A 175 3.85 16.84 -1.31
C MET A 175 4.70 17.94 -1.95
N SER A 176 5.10 17.77 -3.22
CA SER A 176 5.79 18.81 -3.99
C SER A 176 4.89 20.03 -4.20
N ASN A 177 3.62 19.84 -4.55
CA ASN A 177 2.67 20.94 -4.71
C ASN A 177 2.47 21.70 -3.39
N LEU A 178 2.31 21.00 -2.26
CA LEU A 178 2.20 21.65 -0.95
C LEU A 178 3.46 22.46 -0.61
N THR A 179 4.64 21.91 -0.88
CA THR A 179 5.91 22.64 -0.67
C THR A 179 6.00 23.87 -1.57
N ALA A 180 5.58 23.77 -2.83
CA ALA A 180 5.56 24.90 -3.76
C ALA A 180 4.64 26.02 -3.26
N ILE A 181 3.44 25.70 -2.78
CA ILE A 181 2.48 26.67 -2.22
C ILE A 181 3.04 27.33 -0.95
N LEU A 182 3.68 26.54 -0.07
CA LEU A 182 4.23 27.04 1.19
C LEU A 182 5.53 27.85 1.02
N SER A 183 6.32 27.55 -0.01
CA SER A 183 7.55 28.28 -0.33
C SER A 183 7.29 29.52 -1.19
N ALA A 184 6.11 29.65 -1.82
CA ALA A 184 5.77 30.81 -2.61
C ALA A 184 5.65 32.07 -1.72
N PRO A 185 6.30 33.19 -2.08
CA PRO A 185 6.21 34.44 -1.33
C PRO A 185 4.78 35.01 -1.46
N GLY A 186 3.92 34.68 -0.50
CA GLY A 186 2.49 35.04 -0.51
C GLY A 186 1.57 34.06 0.24
N GLY A 187 2.04 32.85 0.55
CA GLY A 187 1.24 31.80 1.21
C GLY A 187 0.77 32.10 2.65
N ASN A 188 1.18 33.24 3.22
CA ASN A 188 0.75 33.70 4.55
C ASN A 188 -0.49 34.63 4.53
N GLN A 189 -0.98 35.04 3.35
CA GLN A 189 -2.06 36.05 3.24
C GLN A 189 -3.49 35.48 3.37
N LEU A 190 -3.67 34.16 3.27
CA LEU A 190 -5.01 33.53 3.28
C LEU A 190 -5.68 33.44 4.66
N SER A 191 -5.02 33.89 5.74
CA SER A 191 -5.62 33.93 7.09
C SER A 191 -5.91 35.33 7.62
N GLU A 192 -5.60 36.38 6.88
CA GLU A 192 -5.66 37.76 7.39
C GLU A 192 -6.82 38.59 6.80
N SER A 193 -7.36 38.20 5.64
CA SER A 193 -8.47 38.96 4.99
C SER A 193 -9.84 38.82 5.67
N ASP A 194 -10.03 37.89 6.61
CA ASP A 194 -11.30 37.71 7.33
C ASP A 194 -11.35 38.41 8.71
N ARG A 195 -10.33 39.21 9.08
CA ARG A 195 -10.29 39.91 10.39
C ARG A 195 -10.42 41.43 10.32
N SER A 196 -10.54 42.02 9.13
CA SER A 196 -10.62 43.49 8.98
C SER A 196 -12.04 44.03 8.75
N ALA A 197 -13.07 43.23 9.03
CA ALA A 197 -14.47 43.65 8.96
C ALA A 197 -15.21 43.29 10.27
N ALA A 198 -14.81 43.93 11.37
CA ALA A 198 -15.60 44.07 12.60
C ALA A 198 -15.19 45.36 13.31
#